data_AF-A0A6V8R2L8-F1
#
_entry.id   AF-A0A6V8R2L8-F1
#
_cell.length_a   1.000
_cell.length_b   1.000
_cell.length_c   1.000
_cell.angle_alpha   90.00
_cell.angle_beta   90.00
_cell.angle_gamma   90.00
#
_symmetry.space_group_name_H-M   'P 1'
#
loop_
_entity.id
_entity.type
_entity.pdbx_description
1 polymer ?
#
loop_
_entity_poly.entity_id
_entity_poly.type
_entity_poly.pdbx_seq_one_letter_code
_entity_poly.pdbx_strand_id
1 'polypeptide(L)'
;MSKQVELALVSLMPTYGSDLPTTLVESASSLLAQSRHLASTLKSEEEIARLYACAHIACNRLKITLDLPTIEPRPPIPPRPVIRHLCAEPGHKKLAPSMLAGMESILLPGGRKTKDEWALENATALCAAVIFFVAMRVRDVDQDEAIQPENYVPTRTEILGQLNRARQGVTVKGLEPDALWEGWVDITDDEFDAAVSRVRENGWLEADWYDGIADIIGMNLQQNDNVTEYEEGPLQVQQQRADTMFQEKYDYLSESRRAEYATWKTTILGRISALSASIEAGGGDDTQ
;
A
#
# COMPACT_ATOMS: atom_id res chain seq x y z
N MET A 1 7.12 13.82 -22.45
CA MET A 1 7.30 12.58 -21.66
C MET A 1 6.21 12.56 -20.60
N SER A 2 5.48 11.44 -20.47
CA SER A 2 4.36 11.36 -19.53
C SER A 2 4.86 11.10 -18.12
N LYS A 3 4.85 12.11 -17.25
CA LYS A 3 5.21 11.99 -15.82
C LYS A 3 4.45 10.86 -15.12
N GLN A 4 3.25 10.54 -15.59
CA GLN A 4 2.45 9.41 -15.08
C GLN A 4 3.06 8.05 -15.43
N VAL A 5 3.62 7.89 -16.64
CA VAL A 5 4.29 6.65 -17.07
C VAL A 5 5.54 6.41 -16.24
N GLU A 6 6.34 7.44 -16.01
CA GLU A 6 7.53 7.36 -15.15
C GLU A 6 7.16 6.93 -13.73
N LEU A 7 6.15 7.55 -13.11
CA LEU A 7 5.68 7.17 -11.76
C LEU A 7 5.23 5.70 -11.70
N ALA A 8 4.53 5.20 -12.73
CA ALA A 8 4.12 3.81 -12.80
C ALA A 8 5.31 2.85 -12.95
N LEU A 9 6.33 3.22 -13.73
CA LEU A 9 7.56 2.45 -13.90
C LEU A 9 8.42 2.44 -12.62
N VAL A 10 8.53 3.57 -11.93
CA VAL A 10 9.19 3.65 -10.61
C VAL A 10 8.46 2.79 -9.57
N SER A 11 7.12 2.77 -9.61
CA SER A 11 6.33 1.89 -8.73
C SER A 11 6.64 0.41 -8.95
N LEU A 12 6.77 -0.01 -10.21
CA LEU A 12 7.11 -1.38 -10.61
C LEU A 12 8.58 -1.75 -10.36
N MET A 13 9.49 -0.79 -10.49
CA MET A 13 10.95 -0.99 -10.39
C MET A 13 11.59 0.12 -9.56
N PRO A 14 11.35 0.14 -8.23
CA PRO A 14 11.82 1.21 -7.37
C PRO A 14 13.35 1.33 -7.32
N THR A 15 14.06 0.24 -7.63
CA THR A 15 15.53 0.18 -7.72
C THR A 15 16.12 1.10 -8.77
N TYR A 16 15.36 1.51 -9.80
CA TYR A 16 15.82 2.46 -10.82
C TYR A 16 15.66 3.93 -10.38
N GLY A 17 14.71 4.24 -9.49
CA GLY A 17 14.51 5.63 -9.03
C GLY A 17 14.29 6.60 -10.21
N SER A 18 15.13 7.64 -10.31
CA SER A 18 15.12 8.61 -11.42
C SER A 18 15.82 8.13 -12.69
N ASP A 19 16.62 7.06 -12.63
CA ASP A 19 17.52 6.64 -13.71
C ASP A 19 16.83 5.63 -14.63
N LEU A 20 15.62 5.96 -15.08
CA LEU A 20 14.84 5.09 -15.96
C LEU A 20 15.38 5.11 -17.40
N PRO A 21 15.59 3.93 -18.03
CA PRO A 21 15.96 3.86 -19.43
C PRO A 21 14.91 4.55 -20.32
N THR A 22 15.34 5.47 -21.18
CA THR A 22 14.45 6.23 -22.08
C THR A 22 13.66 5.30 -23.00
N THR A 23 14.29 4.23 -23.47
CA THR A 23 13.67 3.18 -24.31
C THR A 23 12.49 2.49 -23.62
N LEU A 24 12.55 2.33 -22.30
CA LEU A 24 11.47 1.74 -21.51
C LEU A 24 10.30 2.71 -21.35
N VAL A 25 10.59 3.99 -21.06
CA VAL A 25 9.58 5.06 -20.95
C VAL A 25 8.85 5.26 -22.28
N GLU A 26 9.59 5.23 -23.39
CA GLU A 26 9.04 5.31 -24.75
C GLU A 26 8.17 4.10 -25.10
N SER A 27 8.63 2.88 -24.77
CA SER A 27 7.84 1.66 -24.99
C SER A 27 6.53 1.67 -24.19
N ALA A 28 6.58 2.05 -22.90
CA ALA A 28 5.39 2.14 -22.07
C ALA A 28 4.42 3.24 -22.55
N SER A 29 4.95 4.39 -22.98
CA SER A 29 4.16 5.49 -23.55
C SER A 29 3.49 5.10 -24.88
N SER A 30 4.20 4.37 -25.74
CA SER A 30 3.67 3.84 -27.00
C SER A 30 2.54 2.83 -26.75
N LEU A 31 2.73 1.90 -25.80
CA LEU A 31 1.70 0.95 -25.39
C LEU A 31 0.46 1.63 -24.81
N LEU A 32 0.64 2.69 -24.02
CA LEU A 32 -0.48 3.47 -23.49
C LEU A 32 -1.29 4.15 -24.60
N ALA A 33 -0.61 4.73 -25.59
CA ALA A 33 -1.25 5.33 -26.75
C ALA A 33 -2.02 4.30 -27.58
N GLN A 34 -1.41 3.13 -27.84
CA GLN A 34 -2.05 2.02 -28.54
C GLN A 34 -3.27 1.48 -27.76
N SER A 35 -3.15 1.33 -26.45
CA SER A 35 -4.24 0.88 -25.58
C SER A 35 -5.42 1.86 -25.62
N ARG A 36 -5.18 3.17 -25.59
CA ARG A 36 -6.22 4.19 -25.72
C ARG A 36 -6.95 4.13 -27.05
N HIS A 37 -6.23 3.81 -28.13
CA HIS A 37 -6.80 3.72 -29.47
C HIS A 37 -7.57 2.42 -29.69
N LEU A 38 -7.00 1.27 -29.30
CA LEU A 38 -7.55 -0.06 -29.55
C LEU A 38 -8.60 -0.49 -28.51
N ALA A 39 -8.49 0.01 -27.29
CA ALA A 39 -9.40 -0.26 -26.18
C ALA A 39 -9.95 1.07 -25.62
N SER A 40 -10.57 1.87 -26.49
CA SER A 40 -11.12 3.18 -26.13
C SER A 40 -12.33 3.09 -25.19
N THR A 41 -13.00 1.94 -25.10
CA THR A 41 -14.23 1.71 -24.32
C THR A 41 -13.99 0.84 -23.07
N LEU A 42 -13.00 1.17 -22.24
CA LEU A 42 -12.80 0.52 -20.94
C LEU A 42 -13.74 1.14 -19.88
N LYS A 43 -14.16 0.34 -18.90
CA LYS A 43 -14.92 0.84 -17.74
C LYS A 43 -14.04 1.77 -16.92
N SER A 44 -14.64 2.71 -16.18
CA SER A 44 -13.92 3.60 -15.27
C SER A 44 -13.02 2.86 -14.29
N GLU A 45 -13.46 1.70 -13.80
CA GLU A 45 -12.69 0.83 -12.89
C GLU A 45 -11.47 0.19 -13.57
N GLU A 46 -11.58 -0.16 -14.85
CA GLU A 46 -10.50 -0.77 -15.64
C GLU A 46 -9.49 0.28 -16.12
N GLU A 47 -9.96 1.52 -16.33
CA GLU A 47 -9.13 2.66 -16.74
C GLU A 47 -8.02 2.96 -15.74
N ILE A 48 -8.30 2.78 -14.44
CA ILE A 48 -7.36 2.99 -13.33
C ILE A 48 -6.12 2.10 -13.51
N ALA A 49 -6.32 0.85 -13.96
CA ALA A 49 -5.24 -0.12 -14.12
C ALA A 49 -4.49 0.00 -15.45
N ARG A 50 -5.03 0.72 -16.45
CA ARG A 50 -4.48 0.81 -17.82
C ARG A 50 -3.01 1.21 -17.83
N LEU A 51 -2.67 2.25 -17.07
CA LEU A 51 -1.32 2.78 -17.02
C LEU A 51 -0.33 1.77 -16.42
N TYR A 52 -0.71 1.13 -15.31
CA TYR A 52 0.10 0.11 -14.65
C TYR A 52 0.29 -1.11 -15.56
N ALA A 53 -0.77 -1.56 -16.25
CA ALA A 53 -0.70 -2.69 -17.17
C ALA A 53 0.24 -2.39 -18.36
N CYS A 54 0.16 -1.20 -18.96
CA CYS A 54 1.06 -0.82 -20.06
C CYS A 54 2.53 -0.76 -19.62
N ALA A 55 2.80 -0.22 -18.42
CA ALA A 55 4.13 -0.18 -17.83
C ALA A 55 4.66 -1.59 -17.52
N HIS A 56 3.83 -2.47 -16.95
CA HIS A 56 4.20 -3.85 -16.65
C HIS A 56 4.52 -4.67 -17.91
N ILE A 57 3.71 -4.52 -18.97
CA ILE A 57 3.97 -5.15 -20.27
C ILE A 57 5.28 -4.64 -20.87
N ALA A 58 5.56 -3.34 -20.80
CA ALA A 58 6.82 -2.77 -21.29
C ALA A 58 8.03 -3.36 -20.56
N CYS A 59 7.97 -3.45 -19.24
CA CYS A 59 9.05 -4.06 -18.44
C CYS A 59 9.23 -5.55 -18.78
N ASN A 60 8.16 -6.32 -18.98
CA ASN A 60 8.27 -7.74 -19.37
C ASN A 60 8.89 -7.91 -20.76
N ARG A 61 8.56 -7.04 -21.72
CA ARG A 61 9.10 -7.09 -23.09
C ARG A 61 10.60 -6.77 -23.13
N LEU A 62 11.04 -5.82 -22.31
CA LEU A 62 12.43 -5.36 -22.28
C LEU A 62 13.27 -6.03 -21.19
N LYS A 63 12.71 -7.01 -20.46
CA LYS A 63 13.35 -7.67 -19.32
C LYS A 63 14.73 -8.22 -19.65
N ILE A 64 14.85 -8.95 -20.77
CA ILE A 64 16.11 -9.57 -21.20
C ILE A 64 17.05 -8.51 -21.79
N THR A 65 16.51 -7.58 -22.58
CA THR A 65 17.30 -6.59 -23.32
C THR A 65 17.96 -5.55 -22.41
N LEU A 66 17.27 -5.16 -21.33
CA LEU A 66 17.73 -4.14 -20.38
C LEU A 66 18.18 -4.75 -19.04
N ASP A 67 18.29 -6.07 -18.96
CA ASP A 67 18.60 -6.83 -17.73
C ASP A 67 17.80 -6.33 -16.52
N LEU A 68 16.48 -6.20 -16.72
CA LEU A 68 15.61 -5.63 -15.69
C LEU A 68 15.44 -6.62 -14.53
N PRO A 69 15.44 -6.13 -13.28
CA PRO A 69 15.17 -6.95 -12.11
C PRO A 69 13.78 -7.57 -12.22
N THR A 70 13.61 -8.75 -11.62
CA THR A 70 12.30 -9.41 -11.60
C THR A 70 11.27 -8.48 -10.95
N ILE A 71 10.22 -8.18 -11.71
CA ILE A 71 9.10 -7.37 -11.24
C ILE A 71 8.34 -8.21 -10.22
N GLU A 72 8.65 -8.02 -8.94
CA GLU A 72 7.88 -8.60 -7.86
C GLU A 72 6.57 -7.80 -7.72
N PRO A 73 5.39 -8.42 -7.92
CA PRO A 73 4.14 -7.76 -7.57
C PRO A 73 4.24 -7.39 -6.09
N ARG A 74 4.15 -6.10 -5.75
CA ARG A 74 4.13 -5.69 -4.34
C ARG A 74 2.85 -6.24 -3.73
N PRO A 75 2.89 -7.23 -2.82
CA PRO A 75 1.74 -7.46 -1.97
C PRO A 75 1.52 -6.19 -1.16
N PRO A 76 0.26 -5.89 -0.77
CA PRO A 76 0.04 -4.93 0.31
C PRO A 76 0.97 -5.29 1.48
N ILE A 77 1.73 -4.30 1.96
CA ILE A 77 2.71 -4.46 3.04
C ILE A 77 2.02 -5.26 4.17
N PRO A 78 2.65 -6.33 4.70
CA PRO A 78 2.03 -7.26 5.64
C PRO A 78 1.40 -6.72 6.93
N PRO A 79 1.62 -5.48 7.43
CA PRO A 79 0.85 -5.08 8.60
C PRO A 79 -0.50 -4.44 8.23
N ARG A 80 -0.92 -4.38 6.96
CA ARG A 80 -2.22 -3.76 6.59
C ARG A 80 -3.44 -4.37 7.32
N PRO A 81 -3.59 -5.70 7.43
CA PRO A 81 -4.73 -6.29 8.15
C PRO A 81 -4.64 -6.04 9.66
N VAL A 82 -3.43 -6.14 10.22
CA VAL A 82 -3.17 -5.98 11.66
C VAL A 82 -3.33 -4.53 12.10
N ILE A 83 -2.65 -3.58 11.46
CA ILE A 83 -2.83 -2.15 11.72
C ILE A 83 -4.29 -1.77 11.54
N ARG A 84 -4.98 -2.27 10.51
CA ARG A 84 -6.41 -1.98 10.33
C ARG A 84 -7.29 -2.58 11.44
N HIS A 85 -6.94 -3.74 11.98
CA HIS A 85 -7.64 -4.34 13.12
C HIS A 85 -7.39 -3.58 14.43
N LEU A 86 -6.11 -3.28 14.72
CA LEU A 86 -5.73 -2.48 15.89
C LEU A 86 -6.35 -1.09 15.83
N CYS A 87 -6.44 -0.51 14.65
CA CYS A 87 -7.11 0.75 14.41
C CYS A 87 -8.63 0.63 14.26
N ALA A 88 -9.25 -0.55 14.38
CA ALA A 88 -10.69 -0.71 14.22
C ALA A 88 -11.48 -0.13 15.41
N GLU A 89 -10.86 0.01 16.58
CA GLU A 89 -11.46 0.67 17.73
C GLU A 89 -11.74 2.15 17.44
N PRO A 90 -12.89 2.69 17.91
CA PRO A 90 -13.25 4.08 17.71
C PRO A 90 -12.24 5.00 18.39
N GLY A 91 -11.40 5.67 17.60
CA GLY A 91 -10.34 6.57 18.04
C GLY A 91 -9.04 6.39 17.27
N HIS A 92 -8.67 5.13 16.98
CA HIS A 92 -7.39 4.80 16.33
C HIS A 92 -7.47 4.70 14.80
N LYS A 93 -8.68 4.70 14.20
CA LYS A 93 -8.89 4.66 12.74
C LYS A 93 -8.13 5.74 11.97
N LYS A 94 -8.09 6.96 12.53
CA LYS A 94 -7.42 8.12 11.91
C LYS A 94 -5.89 8.04 12.00
N LEU A 95 -5.34 7.15 12.85
CA LEU A 95 -3.90 6.95 13.05
C LEU A 95 -3.33 5.80 12.21
N ALA A 96 -4.18 4.96 11.63
CA ALA A 96 -3.76 3.88 10.74
C ALA A 96 -2.85 4.36 9.59
N PRO A 97 -3.12 5.52 8.93
CA PRO A 97 -2.22 6.04 7.90
C PRO A 97 -0.83 6.38 8.44
N SER A 98 -0.73 6.97 9.64
CA SER A 98 0.55 7.31 10.28
C SER A 98 1.35 6.07 10.66
N MET A 99 0.68 5.05 11.20
CA MET A 99 1.32 3.77 11.52
C MET A 99 1.82 3.05 10.26
N LEU A 100 1.04 3.07 9.17
CA LEU A 100 1.45 2.52 7.89
C LEU A 100 2.61 3.30 7.27
N ALA A 101 2.59 4.63 7.37
CA ALA A 101 3.67 5.49 6.89
C ALA A 101 4.97 5.23 7.66
N GLY A 102 4.92 5.03 8.98
CA GLY A 102 6.08 4.65 9.78
C GLY A 102 6.67 3.29 9.34
N MET A 103 5.82 2.28 9.16
CA MET A 103 6.27 0.98 8.65
C MET A 103 6.87 1.06 7.25
N GLU A 104 6.29 1.86 6.35
CA GLU A 104 6.83 2.10 5.01
C GLU A 104 8.16 2.85 5.07
N SER A 105 8.29 3.85 5.94
CA SER A 105 9.53 4.60 6.11
C SER A 105 10.69 3.72 6.60
N ILE A 106 10.41 2.72 7.44
CA ILE A 106 11.42 1.82 8.02
C ILE A 106 11.76 0.68 7.06
N LEU A 107 10.75 -0.04 6.54
CA LEU A 107 10.96 -1.25 5.75
C LEU A 107 11.16 -0.96 4.26
N LEU A 108 10.61 0.15 3.77
CA LEU A 108 10.56 0.50 2.36
C LEU A 108 10.98 1.98 2.10
N PRO A 109 12.11 2.46 2.64
CA PRO A 109 12.53 3.85 2.45
C PRO A 109 12.64 4.19 0.96
N GLY A 110 11.94 5.25 0.52
CA GLY A 110 11.88 5.64 -0.89
C GLY A 110 11.25 4.58 -1.80
N GLY A 111 10.46 3.68 -1.23
CA GLY A 111 9.81 2.58 -1.93
C GLY A 111 10.72 1.40 -2.25
N ARG A 112 11.96 1.34 -1.74
CA ARG A 112 12.90 0.21 -1.89
C ARG A 112 12.99 -0.58 -0.59
N LYS A 113 13.06 -1.91 -0.66
CA LYS A 113 13.34 -2.75 0.54
C LYS A 113 14.58 -2.21 1.24
N THR A 114 14.48 -2.00 2.54
CA THR A 114 15.62 -1.57 3.35
C THR A 114 16.76 -2.58 3.26
N LYS A 115 18.00 -2.09 3.40
CA LYS A 115 19.18 -2.95 3.50
C LYS A 115 19.39 -3.48 4.92
N ASP A 116 18.63 -2.97 5.89
CA ASP A 116 18.68 -3.40 7.27
C ASP A 116 18.00 -4.77 7.39
N GLU A 117 18.82 -5.83 7.41
CA GLU A 117 18.37 -7.21 7.54
C GLU A 117 17.61 -7.45 8.84
N TRP A 118 18.06 -6.82 9.93
CA TRP A 118 17.39 -6.92 11.23
C TRP A 118 15.96 -6.37 11.17
N ALA A 119 15.76 -5.25 10.47
CA ALA A 119 14.44 -4.65 10.31
C ALA A 119 13.49 -5.53 9.49
N LEU A 120 14.00 -6.26 8.49
CA LEU A 120 13.21 -7.19 7.69
C LEU A 120 12.80 -8.43 8.50
N GLU A 121 13.70 -8.96 9.32
CA GLU A 121 13.44 -10.12 10.20
C GLU A 121 12.48 -9.77 11.34
N ASN A 122 12.53 -8.55 11.85
CA ASN A 122 11.77 -8.11 13.03
C ASN A 122 10.59 -7.19 12.66
N ALA A 123 10.03 -7.33 11.47
CA ALA A 123 8.95 -6.48 10.96
C ALA A 123 7.73 -6.42 11.89
N THR A 124 7.41 -7.52 12.57
CA THR A 124 6.30 -7.63 13.53
C THR A 124 6.60 -6.85 14.82
N ALA A 125 7.79 -7.00 15.39
CA ALA A 125 8.23 -6.24 16.55
C ALA A 125 8.35 -4.74 16.23
N LEU A 126 8.79 -4.39 15.04
CA LEU A 126 8.80 -3.00 14.54
C LEU A 126 7.40 -2.43 14.41
N CYS A 127 6.42 -3.21 13.93
CA CYS A 127 5.03 -2.77 13.90
C CYS A 127 4.53 -2.44 15.30
N ALA A 128 4.84 -3.27 16.29
CA ALA A 128 4.48 -3.04 17.69
C ALA A 128 5.13 -1.77 18.24
N ALA A 129 6.43 -1.55 17.96
CA ALA A 129 7.17 -0.36 18.38
C ALA A 129 6.64 0.92 17.72
N VAL A 130 6.32 0.90 16.42
CA VAL A 130 5.71 2.04 15.71
C VAL A 130 4.36 2.39 16.34
N ILE A 131 3.52 1.39 16.64
CA ILE A 131 2.23 1.60 17.31
C ILE A 131 2.43 2.22 18.69
N PHE A 132 3.42 1.75 19.44
CA PHE A 132 3.78 2.31 20.74
C PHE A 132 4.11 3.80 20.64
N PHE A 133 5.03 4.19 19.76
CA PHE A 133 5.43 5.60 19.62
C PHE A 133 4.28 6.48 19.12
N VAL A 134 3.46 5.98 18.18
CA VAL A 134 2.26 6.70 17.74
C VAL A 134 1.29 6.89 18.92
N ALA A 135 1.07 5.88 19.76
CA ALA A 135 0.20 5.98 20.92
C ALA A 135 0.73 6.96 21.98
N MET A 136 2.05 7.01 22.21
CA MET A 136 2.68 7.98 23.10
C MET A 136 2.55 9.40 22.55
N ARG A 137 2.81 9.59 21.26
CA ARG A 137 2.68 10.89 20.59
C ARG A 137 1.25 11.42 20.64
N VAL A 138 0.26 10.54 20.55
CA VAL A 138 -1.17 10.89 20.67
C VAL A 138 -1.56 11.32 22.07
N ARG A 139 -0.87 10.82 23.09
CA ARG A 139 -1.02 11.23 24.49
C ARG A 139 -0.18 12.47 24.83
N ASP A 140 0.47 13.07 23.83
CA ASP A 140 1.43 14.18 23.98
C ASP A 140 2.57 13.86 24.96
N VAL A 141 2.98 12.58 24.97
CA VAL A 141 4.09 12.09 25.78
C VAL A 141 5.35 12.09 24.91
N ASP A 142 6.40 12.75 25.39
CA ASP A 142 7.69 12.83 24.70
C ASP A 142 8.42 11.48 24.69
N GLN A 143 9.37 11.32 23.78
CA GLN A 143 10.09 10.05 23.60
C GLN A 143 10.82 9.57 24.87
N ASP A 144 11.30 10.50 25.70
CA ASP A 144 12.00 10.17 26.95
C ASP A 144 11.03 9.81 28.08
N GLU A 145 9.87 10.45 28.13
CA GLU A 145 8.79 10.13 29.07
C GLU A 145 8.09 8.80 28.71
N ALA A 146 8.02 8.48 27.42
CA ALA A 146 7.44 7.25 26.90
C ALA A 146 8.13 5.99 27.45
N ILE A 147 9.45 6.04 27.64
CA ILE A 147 10.26 4.90 28.11
C ILE A 147 10.23 4.76 29.63
N GLN A 148 9.65 5.73 30.34
CA GLN A 148 9.49 5.60 31.79
C GLN A 148 8.57 4.41 32.12
N PRO A 149 8.89 3.61 33.15
CA PRO A 149 8.17 2.38 33.45
C PRO A 149 6.66 2.55 33.60
N GLU A 150 6.22 3.70 34.10
CA GLU A 150 4.83 4.10 34.27
C GLU A 150 4.02 4.18 32.96
N ASN A 151 4.65 4.61 31.87
CA ASN A 151 4.01 4.69 30.55
C ASN A 151 4.31 3.44 29.73
N TYR A 152 5.52 2.91 29.85
CA TYR A 152 6.05 1.84 29.02
C TYR A 152 5.39 0.49 29.26
N VAL A 153 5.43 0.01 30.51
CA VAL A 153 4.95 -1.34 30.90
C VAL A 153 3.46 -1.55 30.61
N PRO A 154 2.54 -0.64 30.98
CA PRO A 154 1.11 -0.86 30.71
C PRO A 154 0.81 -0.80 29.21
N THR A 155 1.47 0.10 28.48
CA THR A 155 1.25 0.25 27.04
C THR A 155 1.80 -0.94 26.26
N ARG A 156 2.98 -1.46 26.62
CA ARG A 156 3.54 -2.69 26.05
C ARG A 156 2.60 -3.87 26.24
N THR A 157 2.11 -4.07 27.47
CA THR A 157 1.19 -5.16 27.81
C THR A 157 -0.09 -5.07 26.98
N GLU A 158 -0.64 -3.86 26.83
CA GLU A 158 -1.84 -3.63 26.01
C GLU A 158 -1.57 -3.94 24.53
N ILE A 159 -0.46 -3.44 23.97
CA ILE A 159 -0.13 -3.67 22.55
C ILE A 159 0.07 -5.17 22.27
N LEU A 160 0.86 -5.87 23.09
CA LEU A 160 1.07 -7.31 22.93
C LEU A 160 -0.25 -8.09 23.10
N GLY A 161 -1.11 -7.65 24.02
CA GLY A 161 -2.45 -8.20 24.17
C GLY A 161 -3.32 -7.99 22.93
N GLN A 162 -3.30 -6.79 22.35
CA GLN A 162 -4.03 -6.46 21.12
C GLN A 162 -3.51 -7.24 19.90
N LEU A 163 -2.20 -7.41 19.77
CA LEU A 163 -1.60 -8.22 18.70
C LEU A 163 -2.03 -9.68 18.78
N ASN A 164 -2.04 -10.26 19.99
CA ASN A 164 -2.55 -11.61 20.22
C ASN A 164 -4.04 -11.74 19.88
N ARG A 165 -4.87 -10.75 20.26
CA ARG A 165 -6.29 -10.71 19.90
C ARG A 165 -6.49 -10.58 18.39
N ALA A 166 -5.68 -9.78 17.72
CA ALA A 166 -5.70 -9.63 16.27
C ALA A 166 -5.44 -10.98 15.59
N ARG A 167 -4.44 -11.74 16.08
CA ARG A 167 -4.11 -13.08 15.56
C ARG A 167 -5.28 -14.06 15.63
N GLN A 168 -6.02 -14.02 16.74
CA GLN A 168 -7.14 -14.94 16.99
C GLN A 168 -8.46 -14.49 16.32
N GLY A 169 -8.63 -13.18 16.10
CA GLY A 169 -9.90 -12.58 15.69
C GLY A 169 -9.98 -12.07 14.25
N VAL A 170 -8.85 -11.86 13.55
CA VAL A 170 -8.87 -11.34 12.18
C VAL A 170 -9.01 -12.50 11.18
N THR A 171 -10.24 -12.74 10.76
CA THR A 171 -10.52 -13.58 9.59
C THR A 171 -10.83 -12.68 8.40
N VAL A 172 -10.01 -12.75 7.34
CA VAL A 172 -10.31 -12.10 6.07
C VAL A 172 -11.00 -13.13 5.16
N LYS A 173 -12.23 -12.83 4.74
CA LYS A 173 -12.97 -13.72 3.82
C LYS A 173 -12.19 -13.92 2.52
N GLY A 174 -11.93 -15.19 2.17
CA GLY A 174 -11.26 -15.59 0.93
C GLY A 174 -9.74 -15.49 0.95
N LEU A 175 -9.10 -15.44 2.12
CA LEU A 175 -7.67 -15.64 2.28
C LEU A 175 -7.44 -16.66 3.40
N GLU A 176 -6.62 -17.68 3.13
CA GLU A 176 -6.25 -18.65 4.16
C GLU A 176 -5.55 -17.91 5.32
N PRO A 177 -5.86 -18.22 6.59
CA PRO A 177 -5.25 -17.58 7.74
C PRO A 177 -3.72 -17.56 7.65
N ASP A 178 -3.09 -18.67 7.25
CA ASP A 178 -1.63 -18.79 7.16
C ASP A 178 -1.01 -17.85 6.11
N ALA A 179 -1.74 -17.55 5.02
CA ALA A 179 -1.30 -16.59 4.01
C ALA A 179 -1.51 -15.13 4.44
N LEU A 180 -2.45 -14.86 5.35
CA LEU A 180 -2.67 -13.53 5.93
C LEU A 180 -1.57 -13.15 6.93
N TRP A 181 -1.01 -14.14 7.61
CA TRP A 181 0.00 -14.00 8.66
C TRP A 181 1.39 -14.44 8.20
N GLU A 182 1.64 -14.59 6.90
CA GLU A 182 2.96 -14.97 6.38
C GLU A 182 4.02 -13.94 6.78
N GLY A 183 5.07 -14.40 7.48
CA GLY A 183 6.11 -13.54 8.05
C GLY A 183 5.74 -12.88 9.39
N TRP A 184 4.55 -13.16 9.95
CA TRP A 184 4.17 -12.69 11.28
C TRP A 184 4.61 -13.69 12.35
N VAL A 185 5.35 -13.20 13.33
CA VAL A 185 5.88 -14.01 14.44
C VAL A 185 5.29 -13.51 15.75
N ASP A 186 5.04 -14.42 16.69
CA ASP A 186 4.68 -14.02 18.06
C ASP A 186 5.87 -13.31 18.69
N ILE A 187 5.62 -12.13 19.25
CA ILE A 187 6.66 -11.28 19.80
C ILE A 187 6.72 -11.50 21.31
N THR A 188 7.92 -11.68 21.83
CA THR A 188 8.23 -11.68 23.27
C THR A 188 8.45 -10.27 23.79
N ASP A 189 8.35 -10.07 25.11
CA ASP A 189 8.66 -8.77 25.74
C ASP A 189 10.06 -8.27 25.34
N ASP A 190 11.05 -9.16 25.28
CA ASP A 190 12.44 -8.81 24.95
C ASP A 190 12.59 -8.33 23.49
N GLU A 191 11.89 -8.95 22.55
CA GLU A 191 11.90 -8.54 21.13
C GLU A 191 11.19 -7.19 20.93
N PHE A 192 10.11 -6.93 21.69
CA PHE A 192 9.46 -5.63 21.71
C PHE A 192 10.41 -4.55 22.25
N ASP A 193 11.07 -4.83 23.38
CA ASP A 193 12.00 -3.89 24.02
C ASP A 193 13.22 -3.59 23.11
N ALA A 194 13.73 -4.62 22.42
CA ALA A 194 14.76 -4.47 21.40
C ALA A 194 14.30 -3.58 20.24
N ALA A 195 13.07 -3.78 19.74
CA ALA A 195 12.53 -2.99 18.64
C ALA A 195 12.29 -1.52 19.02
N VAL A 196 11.74 -1.25 20.20
CA VAL A 196 11.58 0.11 20.72
C VAL A 196 12.92 0.83 20.82
N SER A 197 13.95 0.15 21.36
CA SER A 197 15.30 0.71 21.47
C SER A 197 15.87 1.03 20.08
N ARG A 198 15.71 0.10 19.14
CA ARG A 198 16.22 0.23 17.77
C ARG A 198 15.57 1.38 17.00
N VAL A 199 14.27 1.58 17.16
CA VAL A 199 13.53 2.67 16.52
C VAL A 199 14.04 4.04 16.96
N ARG A 200 14.42 4.18 18.24
CA ARG A 200 14.99 5.43 18.78
C ARG A 200 16.42 5.65 18.30
N GLU A 201 17.26 4.62 18.36
CA GLU A 201 18.68 4.71 18.00
C GLU A 201 18.91 5.03 16.52
N ASN A 202 18.03 4.55 15.65
CA ASN A 202 18.16 4.73 14.20
C ASN A 202 17.58 6.06 13.67
N GLY A 203 17.03 6.91 14.54
CA GLY A 203 16.45 8.21 14.14
C GLY A 203 15.19 8.09 13.28
N TRP A 204 14.51 6.93 13.24
CA TRP A 204 13.35 6.74 12.38
C TRP A 204 12.14 7.59 12.78
N LEU A 205 12.11 8.07 14.03
CA LEU A 205 11.10 8.99 14.55
C LEU A 205 11.36 10.45 14.14
N GLU A 206 12.52 10.77 13.57
CA GLU A 206 12.85 12.12 13.08
C GLU A 206 12.31 12.38 11.66
N ALA A 207 11.63 11.39 11.07
CA ALA A 207 11.07 11.50 9.73
C ALA A 207 9.68 12.16 9.76
N ASP A 208 9.35 12.86 8.66
CA ASP A 208 8.12 13.65 8.47
C ASP A 208 6.82 12.91 8.85
N TRP A 209 6.79 11.58 8.74
CA TRP A 209 5.63 10.77 9.08
C TRP A 209 5.26 10.85 10.56
N TYR A 210 6.25 11.02 11.45
CA TYR A 210 6.06 11.06 12.90
C TYR A 210 5.71 12.48 13.37
N ASP A 211 6.38 13.49 12.83
CA ASP A 211 6.08 14.90 13.13
C ASP A 211 4.66 15.28 12.71
N GLY A 212 4.22 14.81 11.54
CA GLY A 212 2.87 15.07 11.02
C GLY A 212 1.73 14.49 11.87
N ILE A 213 2.02 13.65 12.88
CA ILE A 213 1.01 13.13 13.81
C ILE A 213 0.43 14.26 14.67
N ALA A 214 1.26 15.22 15.08
CA ALA A 214 0.81 16.36 15.89
C ALA A 214 -0.24 17.21 15.15
N ASP A 215 -0.04 17.42 13.85
CA ASP A 215 -0.98 18.16 13.00
C ASP A 215 -2.32 17.43 12.88
N ILE A 216 -2.29 16.10 12.74
CA ILE A 216 -3.50 15.26 12.67
C ILE A 216 -4.29 15.32 13.99
N ILE A 217 -3.60 15.34 15.13
CA ILE A 217 -4.23 15.48 16.46
C ILE A 217 -4.83 16.89 16.61
N GLY A 218 -4.11 17.94 16.20
CA GLY A 218 -4.58 19.32 16.23
C GLY A 218 -5.84 19.55 15.39
N MET A 219 -5.93 18.90 14.22
CA MET A 219 -7.13 18.94 13.37
C MET A 219 -8.34 18.23 14.01
N ASN A 220 -8.13 17.16 14.80
CA ASN A 220 -9.22 16.47 15.50
C ASN A 220 -9.89 17.34 16.58
N LEU A 221 -9.13 18.21 17.26
CA LEU A 221 -9.69 19.13 18.25
C LEU A 221 -10.60 20.19 17.60
N GLN A 222 -10.28 20.63 16.38
CA GLN A 222 -11.09 21.61 15.64
C GLN A 222 -12.35 21.00 15.00
N GLN A 223 -12.34 19.70 14.70
CA GLN A 223 -13.45 19.03 14.03
C GLN A 223 -14.60 18.65 14.98
N ASN A 224 -14.35 18.60 16.29
CA ASN A 224 -15.39 18.33 17.30
C ASN A 224 -16.26 19.56 17.64
N ASP A 225 -15.84 20.79 17.30
CA ASP A 225 -16.58 22.03 17.61
C ASP A 225 -17.46 22.55 16.45
N ASN A 226 -17.48 21.88 15.29
CA ASN A 226 -18.33 22.27 14.15
C ASN A 226 -19.17 21.10 13.66
N VAL A 227 -20.19 20.74 14.45
CA VAL A 227 -21.36 20.02 13.91
C VAL A 227 -22.28 21.06 13.29
N THR A 228 -22.04 21.40 12.03
CA THR A 228 -23.03 22.07 11.20
C THR A 228 -23.47 21.11 10.09
N GLU A 229 -24.69 20.64 10.28
CA GLU A 229 -25.53 19.95 9.30
C GLU A 229 -25.68 20.85 8.07
N TYR A 230 -25.26 20.37 6.89
CA TYR A 230 -25.49 21.09 5.64
C TYR A 230 -26.02 20.17 4.54
N GLU A 231 -27.20 20.59 4.10
CA GLU A 231 -27.97 20.14 2.95
C GLU A 231 -27.19 20.20 1.63
N GLU A 232 -27.52 19.28 0.73
CA GLU A 232 -26.93 19.17 -0.62
C GLU A 232 -27.36 20.36 -1.51
N GLY A 233 -26.36 21.12 -1.97
CA GLY A 233 -26.46 22.08 -3.08
C GLY A 233 -25.32 21.86 -4.08
N PRO A 234 -25.51 22.18 -5.38
CA PRO A 234 -24.75 21.55 -6.45
C PRO A 234 -23.38 22.20 -6.73
N LEU A 235 -22.42 21.32 -6.99
CA LEU A 235 -21.20 21.52 -7.81
C LEU A 235 -20.29 22.68 -7.39
N GLN A 236 -19.45 22.43 -6.38
CA GLN A 236 -18.12 23.03 -6.30
C GLN A 236 -17.09 21.94 -6.05
N VAL A 237 -15.95 22.06 -6.72
CA VAL A 237 -14.80 21.15 -6.74
C VAL A 237 -14.45 20.71 -5.32
N GLN A 238 -14.97 19.54 -4.91
CA GLN A 238 -14.72 18.97 -3.60
C GLN A 238 -13.33 18.34 -3.60
N GLN A 239 -12.40 19.04 -2.96
CA GLN A 239 -11.23 18.47 -2.32
C GLN A 239 -11.67 17.17 -1.62
N GLN A 240 -11.21 16.03 -2.14
CA GLN A 240 -11.71 14.71 -1.75
C GLN A 240 -11.48 14.48 -0.25
N ARG A 241 -12.57 14.49 0.52
CA ARG A 241 -12.55 14.18 1.95
C ARG A 241 -12.12 12.72 2.15
N ALA A 242 -11.24 12.46 3.12
CA ALA A 242 -10.71 11.12 3.42
C ALA A 242 -11.81 10.08 3.72
N ASP A 243 -12.98 10.50 4.20
CA ASP A 243 -14.16 9.64 4.42
C ASP A 243 -14.82 9.10 3.13
N THR A 244 -14.35 9.52 1.95
CA THR A 244 -14.80 8.94 0.67
C THR A 244 -14.06 7.66 0.29
N MET A 245 -12.94 7.35 0.95
CA MET A 245 -12.03 6.24 0.58
C MET A 245 -12.49 4.84 1.04
N PHE A 246 -13.56 4.76 1.85
CA PHE A 246 -14.17 3.50 2.32
C PHE A 246 -15.55 3.23 1.71
N GLN A 247 -15.91 3.96 0.65
CA GLN A 247 -17.15 3.73 -0.08
C GLN A 247 -17.05 2.40 -0.84
N GLU A 248 -18.14 1.61 -0.88
CA GLU A 248 -18.21 0.33 -1.61
C GLU A 248 -17.77 0.44 -3.08
N LYS A 249 -17.94 1.62 -3.69
CA LYS A 249 -17.47 1.91 -5.06
C LYS A 249 -15.95 1.78 -5.25
N TYR A 250 -15.17 1.78 -4.18
CA TYR A 250 -13.72 1.61 -4.17
C TYR A 250 -13.27 0.26 -3.58
N ASP A 251 -14.21 -0.64 -3.25
CA ASP A 251 -13.89 -1.99 -2.79
C ASP A 251 -13.64 -2.95 -3.96
N TYR A 252 -12.46 -2.83 -4.56
CA TYR A 252 -12.00 -3.69 -5.65
C TYR A 252 -11.54 -5.09 -5.19
N LEU A 253 -11.48 -5.33 -3.87
CA LEU A 253 -10.88 -6.53 -3.28
C LEU A 253 -11.91 -7.44 -2.58
N SER A 254 -13.20 -7.09 -2.59
CA SER A 254 -14.26 -8.00 -2.19
C SER A 254 -14.29 -9.28 -3.04
N GLU A 255 -14.85 -10.35 -2.48
CA GLU A 255 -14.98 -11.65 -3.16
C GLU A 255 -15.82 -11.54 -4.43
N SER A 256 -16.89 -10.73 -4.42
CA SER A 256 -17.72 -10.47 -5.61
C SER A 256 -16.88 -9.85 -6.72
N ARG A 257 -16.13 -8.78 -6.41
CA ARG A 257 -15.30 -8.09 -7.41
C ARG A 257 -14.13 -8.94 -7.89
N ARG A 258 -13.53 -9.78 -7.03
CA ARG A 258 -12.49 -10.74 -7.43
C ARG A 258 -13.03 -11.85 -8.34
N ALA A 259 -14.23 -12.35 -8.07
CA ALA A 259 -14.88 -13.34 -8.93
C ALA A 259 -15.30 -12.74 -10.29
N GLU A 260 -15.84 -11.52 -10.28
CA GLU A 260 -16.11 -10.72 -11.48
C GLU A 260 -14.82 -10.51 -12.29
N TYR A 261 -13.74 -10.12 -11.62
CA TYR A 261 -12.43 -9.92 -12.25
C TYR A 261 -11.86 -11.21 -12.83
N ALA A 262 -11.94 -12.35 -12.12
CA ALA A 262 -11.46 -13.64 -12.62
C ALA A 262 -12.21 -14.05 -13.88
N THR A 263 -13.54 -13.86 -13.89
CA THR A 263 -14.41 -14.14 -15.05
C THR A 263 -14.12 -13.21 -16.21
N TRP A 264 -13.93 -11.92 -15.93
CA TRP A 264 -13.52 -10.93 -16.92
C TRP A 264 -12.14 -11.26 -17.52
N LYS A 265 -11.17 -11.61 -16.67
CA LYS A 265 -9.79 -11.93 -17.06
C LYS A 265 -9.75 -13.13 -18.00
N THR A 266 -10.44 -14.23 -17.68
CA THR A 266 -10.50 -15.40 -18.56
C THR A 266 -11.16 -15.07 -19.89
N THR A 267 -12.24 -14.28 -19.86
CA THR A 267 -12.95 -13.82 -21.08
C THR A 267 -12.07 -12.96 -21.98
N ILE A 268 -11.35 -11.98 -21.41
CA ILE A 268 -10.47 -11.08 -22.15
C ILE A 268 -9.26 -11.83 -22.69
N LEU A 269 -8.63 -12.71 -21.91
CA LEU A 269 -7.53 -13.54 -22.40
C LEU A 269 -7.96 -14.45 -23.55
N GLY A 270 -9.18 -15.01 -23.49
CA GLY A 270 -9.75 -15.77 -24.60
C GLY A 270 -10.03 -14.94 -25.86
N ARG A 271 -10.47 -13.68 -25.71
CA ARG A 271 -10.60 -12.76 -26.85
C ARG A 271 -9.26 -12.39 -27.46
N ILE A 272 -8.24 -12.16 -26.63
CA ILE A 272 -6.88 -11.85 -27.09
C ILE A 272 -6.28 -13.06 -27.83
N SER A 273 -6.46 -14.29 -27.33
CA SER A 273 -5.98 -15.48 -28.04
C SER A 273 -6.68 -15.69 -29.39
N ALA A 274 -7.99 -15.44 -29.47
CA ALA A 274 -8.72 -15.50 -30.73
C ALA A 274 -8.29 -14.42 -31.73
N LEU A 275 -8.07 -13.19 -31.26
CA LEU A 275 -7.59 -12.09 -32.11
C LEU A 275 -6.16 -12.30 -32.58
N SER A 276 -5.26 -12.79 -31.71
CA SER A 276 -3.89 -13.13 -32.10
C SER A 276 -3.86 -14.28 -33.12
N ALA A 277 -4.65 -15.34 -32.92
CA ALA A 277 -4.80 -16.42 -33.89
C ALA A 277 -5.38 -15.94 -35.24
N SER A 278 -6.33 -14.99 -35.22
CA SER A 278 -6.89 -14.40 -36.45
C SER A 278 -5.87 -13.52 -37.18
N ILE A 279 -4.99 -12.82 -36.47
CA ILE A 279 -3.92 -12.01 -37.05
C ILE A 279 -2.85 -12.93 -37.66
N GLU A 280 -2.50 -14.03 -36.99
CA GLU A 280 -1.57 -15.04 -37.50
C GLU A 280 -2.14 -15.78 -38.73
N ALA A 281 -3.44 -16.06 -38.75
CA ALA A 281 -4.12 -16.66 -39.91
C ALA A 281 -4.26 -15.68 -41.09
N GLY A 282 -4.43 -14.38 -40.83
CA GLY A 282 -4.51 -13.35 -41.86
C GLY A 282 -3.16 -12.93 -42.44
N GLY A 283 -2.04 -13.21 -41.75
CA GLY A 283 -0.68 -12.92 -42.24
C GLY A 283 -0.11 -13.96 -43.21
N GLY A 284 -0.85 -15.02 -43.51
CA GLY A 284 -0.43 -16.10 -44.43
C GLY A 284 -0.89 -15.96 -45.88
N ASP A 285 -1.72 -14.97 -46.22
CA ASP A 285 -2.36 -14.86 -47.54
C ASP A 285 -1.74 -13.79 -48.46
N ASP A 286 -0.76 -13.02 -47.99
CA ASP A 286 -0.02 -12.01 -48.78
C ASP A 286 1.34 -12.55 -49.28
N THR A 287 1.38 -13.78 -49.78
CA THR A 287 2.52 -14.27 -50.58
C THR A 287 2.04 -15.10 -51.77
N GLN A 288 1.48 -14.41 -52.77
CA GLN A 288 1.46 -14.87 -54.17
C GLN A 288 1.73 -13.70 -55.13
#